data_AF-A0A1V6J577-F1
#
_entry.id   AF-A0A1V6J577-F1
#
_cell.length_a   1.000
_cell.length_b   1.000
_cell.length_c   1.000
_cell.angle_alpha   90.00
_cell.angle_beta   90.00
_cell.angle_gamma   90.00
#
_symmetry.space_group_name_H-M   'P 1'
#
loop_
_entity.id
_entity.type
_entity.pdbx_description
1 polymer ?
#
loop_
_entity_poly.entity_id
_entity_poly.type
_entity_poly.pdbx_seq_one_letter_code
_entity_poly.pdbx_strand_id
1 'polypeptide(L)'
;MNTMIQLYASFKETLEKQSMGFRMSAWDNRLLKYGERFEREMMDLSVNIPLEAALDLGWQIMADCFEPEETGISAKLIAQFWPKTTA
;
A
#
# COMPACT_ATOMS: atom_id res chain seq x y z
N MET A 1 -7.31 7.57 -3.15
CA MET A 1 -7.50 6.13 -3.37
C MET A 1 -6.92 5.60 -4.69
N ASN A 2 -6.87 6.35 -5.80
CA ASN A 2 -6.34 5.82 -7.08
C ASN A 2 -4.99 5.12 -6.97
N THR A 3 -3.99 5.76 -6.36
CA THR A 3 -2.66 5.15 -6.18
C THR A 3 -2.70 3.90 -5.30
N MET A 4 -3.51 3.90 -4.23
CA MET A 4 -3.65 2.73 -3.36
C MET A 4 -4.17 1.51 -4.14
N ILE A 5 -5.16 1.73 -5.01
CA ILE A 5 -5.72 0.67 -5.87
C ILE A 5 -4.72 0.25 -6.97
N GLN A 6 -3.95 1.18 -7.54
CA GLN A 6 -2.91 0.86 -8.51
C GLN A 6 -1.80 0.00 -7.90
N LEU A 7 -1.31 0.36 -6.70
CA LEU A 7 -0.33 -0.43 -5.96
C LEU A 7 -0.87 -1.83 -5.62
N TYR A 8 -2.17 -1.92 -5.30
CA TYR A 8 -2.82 -3.21 -5.04
C TYR A 8 -2.94 -4.06 -6.32
N ALA A 9 -3.22 -3.46 -7.47
CA ALA A 9 -3.20 -4.17 -8.74
C ALA A 9 -1.79 -4.70 -9.06
N SER A 10 -0.76 -3.89 -8.86
CA SER A 10 0.63 -4.34 -9.01
C SER A 10 1.00 -5.46 -8.04
N PHE A 11 0.48 -5.42 -6.81
CA PHE A 11 0.61 -6.54 -5.87
C PHE A 11 0.04 -7.84 -6.42
N LYS A 12 -1.17 -7.82 -7.02
CA LYS A 12 -1.77 -9.04 -7.60
C LYS A 12 -0.89 -9.65 -8.70
N GLU A 13 -0.35 -8.83 -9.59
CA GLU A 13 0.60 -9.28 -10.61
C GLU A 13 1.89 -9.85 -9.99
N THR A 14 2.41 -9.22 -8.94
CA THR A 14 3.60 -9.71 -8.23
C THR A 14 3.33 -11.02 -7.48
N LEU A 15 2.13 -11.21 -6.92
CA LEU A 15 1.71 -12.45 -6.28
C LEU A 15 1.65 -13.61 -7.29
N GLU A 16 1.14 -13.35 -8.50
CA GLU A 16 1.19 -14.32 -9.60
C GLU A 16 2.63 -14.68 -9.96
N LYS A 17 3.51 -13.69 -10.13
CA LYS A 17 4.96 -13.93 -10.37
C LYS A 17 5.60 -14.76 -9.25
N GLN A 18 5.27 -14.48 -7.99
CA GLN A 18 5.77 -15.26 -6.86
C GLN A 18 5.31 -16.71 -6.92
N SER A 19 4.02 -16.96 -7.23
CA SER A 19 3.45 -18.31 -7.35
C SER A 19 4.09 -19.14 -8.47
N MET A 20 4.54 -18.47 -9.54
CA MET A 20 5.27 -19.09 -10.65
C MET A 20 6.75 -19.37 -10.33
N GLY A 21 7.24 -18.94 -9.15
CA GLY A 21 8.61 -19.17 -8.69
C GLY A 21 9.64 -18.19 -9.26
N PHE A 22 9.21 -17.03 -9.79
CA PHE A 22 10.14 -16.00 -10.22
C PHE A 22 10.93 -15.42 -9.04
N ARG A 23 12.14 -14.93 -9.32
CA ARG A 23 12.94 -14.21 -8.32
C ARG A 23 12.33 -12.83 -8.07
N MET A 24 11.98 -12.56 -6.81
CA MET A 24 11.39 -11.29 -6.40
C MET A 24 12.45 -10.19 -6.25
N SER A 25 12.17 -9.01 -6.79
CA SER A 25 12.97 -7.81 -6.57
C SER A 25 12.69 -7.19 -5.19
N ALA A 26 13.50 -6.20 -4.78
CA ALA A 26 13.20 -5.44 -3.56
C ALA A 26 11.84 -4.74 -3.63
N TRP A 27 11.47 -4.24 -4.81
CA TRP A 27 10.18 -3.62 -5.07
C TRP A 27 9.02 -4.62 -4.96
N ASP A 28 9.18 -5.81 -5.54
CA ASP A 28 8.19 -6.89 -5.44
C ASP A 28 7.92 -7.26 -3.97
N ASN A 29 8.97 -7.37 -3.16
CA ASN A 29 8.80 -7.66 -1.74
C ASN A 29 8.04 -6.54 -0.99
N ARG A 30 8.22 -5.27 -1.36
CA ARG A 30 7.43 -4.15 -0.82
C ARG A 30 5.96 -4.23 -1.25
N LEU A 31 5.70 -4.55 -2.51
CA LEU A 31 4.34 -4.75 -3.04
C LEU A 31 3.63 -5.91 -2.33
N LEU A 32 4.31 -7.04 -2.12
CA LEU A 32 3.79 -8.19 -1.38
C LEU A 32 3.40 -7.79 0.05
N LYS A 33 4.30 -7.10 0.77
CA LYS A 33 4.03 -6.58 2.12
C LYS A 33 2.84 -5.62 2.13
N TYR A 34 2.78 -4.69 1.18
CA TYR A 34 1.67 -3.74 1.07
C TYR A 34 0.34 -4.43 0.81
N GLY A 35 0.30 -5.36 -0.16
CA GLY A 35 -0.92 -6.05 -0.55
C GLY A 35 -1.53 -6.89 0.57
N GLU A 36 -0.70 -7.66 1.29
CA GLU A 36 -1.17 -8.45 2.44
C GLU A 36 -1.80 -7.58 3.53
N ARG A 37 -1.19 -6.42 3.82
CA ARG A 37 -1.76 -5.47 4.78
C ARG A 37 -3.04 -4.84 4.26
N PHE A 38 -3.04 -4.43 2.99
CA PHE A 38 -4.20 -3.81 2.36
C PHE A 38 -5.42 -4.75 2.35
N GLU A 39 -5.25 -6.03 2.01
CA GLU A 39 -6.35 -7.00 2.05
C GLU A 39 -6.90 -7.17 3.47
N ARG A 40 -6.02 -7.41 4.44
CA ARG A 40 -6.40 -7.69 5.83
C ARG A 40 -7.01 -6.47 6.53
N GLU A 41 -6.46 -5.29 6.30
CA GLU A 41 -6.77 -4.10 7.10
C GLU A 41 -7.80 -3.18 6.40
N MET A 42 -8.00 -3.31 5.08
CA MET A 42 -8.95 -2.47 4.31
C MET A 42 -10.04 -3.24 3.56
N MET A 43 -9.80 -4.50 3.16
CA MET A 43 -10.76 -5.26 2.33
C MET A 43 -11.48 -6.40 3.05
N ASP A 44 -11.06 -6.73 4.27
CA ASP A 44 -11.74 -7.72 5.09
C ASP A 44 -13.13 -7.21 5.49
N LEU A 45 -14.16 -8.04 5.29
CA LEU A 45 -15.57 -7.70 5.57
C LEU A 45 -15.85 -7.44 7.06
N SER A 46 -14.95 -7.87 7.95
CA SER A 46 -15.04 -7.60 9.39
C SER A 46 -14.54 -6.21 9.78
N VAL A 47 -13.85 -5.50 8.87
CA VAL A 47 -13.38 -4.14 9.10
C VAL A 47 -14.56 -3.18 9.00
N ASN A 48 -14.91 -2.57 10.14
CA ASN A 48 -15.99 -1.57 10.25
C ASN A 48 -15.43 -0.22 10.69
N ILE A 49 -14.77 0.49 9.76
CA ILE A 49 -14.22 1.83 9.99
C ILE A 49 -14.86 2.84 9.02
N PRO A 50 -15.01 4.11 9.41
CA PRO A 50 -15.51 5.15 8.51
C PRO A 50 -14.51 5.41 7.37
N LEU A 51 -15.00 5.99 6.28
CA LEU A 51 -14.23 6.25 5.06
C LEU A 51 -12.96 7.07 5.33
N GLU A 52 -13.06 8.09 6.17
CA GLU A 52 -11.94 8.96 6.54
C GLU A 52 -10.84 8.17 7.27
N ALA A 53 -11.23 7.31 8.22
CA ALA A 53 -10.29 6.43 8.91
C ALA A 53 -9.67 5.40 7.98
N ALA A 54 -10.41 4.90 6.99
CA ALA A 54 -9.86 4.01 5.95
C ALA A 54 -8.83 4.74 5.08
N LEU A 55 -9.08 6.01 4.74
CA LEU A 55 -8.10 6.83 4.00
C LEU A 55 -6.82 7.04 4.80
N ASP A 56 -6.94 7.40 6.08
CA ASP A 56 -5.79 7.58 6.97
C ASP A 56 -5.01 6.26 7.12
N LEU A 57 -5.71 5.15 7.33
CA LEU A 57 -5.12 3.81 7.38
C LEU A 57 -4.40 3.46 6.07
N GLY A 58 -4.99 3.78 4.93
CA GLY A 58 -4.35 3.58 3.63
C GLY A 58 -3.02 4.34 3.50
N TRP A 59 -2.95 5.59 4.01
CA TRP A 59 -1.70 6.34 4.05
C TRP A 59 -0.66 5.73 4.99
N GLN A 60 -1.09 5.22 6.15
CA GLN A 60 -0.22 4.49 7.08
C GLN A 60 0.36 3.22 6.42
N ILE A 61 -0.49 2.40 5.80
CA ILE A 61 -0.05 1.17 5.14
C ILE A 61 0.94 1.47 4.00
N MET A 62 0.71 2.54 3.22
CA MET A 62 1.67 2.98 2.20
C MET A 62 3.00 3.42 2.82
N ALA A 63 2.99 4.23 3.86
CA ALA A 63 4.20 4.72 4.52
C ALA A 63 5.02 3.62 5.20
N ASP A 64 4.36 2.57 5.68
CA ASP A 64 5.04 1.41 6.29
C ASP A 64 5.70 0.48 5.26
N CYS A 65 5.41 0.65 3.96
CA CYS A 65 5.88 -0.23 2.89
C CYS A 65 6.77 0.49 1.86
N PHE A 66 6.53 1.78 1.63
CA PHE A 66 7.15 2.57 0.58
C PHE A 66 7.70 3.89 1.12
N GLU A 67 8.70 4.43 0.44
CA GLU A 67 9.05 5.84 0.56
C GLU A 67 8.04 6.70 -0.23
N PRO A 68 7.77 7.94 0.19
CA PRO A 68 6.81 8.81 -0.49
C PRO A 68 7.10 8.98 -1.98
N GLU A 69 8.39 9.07 -2.35
CA GLU A 69 8.85 9.24 -3.74
C GLU A 69 8.59 8.00 -4.60
N GLU A 70 8.49 6.81 -3.99
CA GLU A 70 8.24 5.55 -4.70
C GLU A 70 6.77 5.41 -5.15
N THR A 71 5.85 6.13 -4.51
CA THR A 71 4.40 5.95 -4.75
C THR A 71 3.87 6.70 -5.98
N GLY A 72 4.65 7.61 -6.56
CA GLY A 72 4.22 8.45 -7.69
C GLY A 72 3.09 9.43 -7.34
N ILE A 73 2.80 9.64 -6.06
CA ILE A 73 1.80 10.60 -5.58
C ILE A 73 2.35 12.03 -5.71
N SER A 74 1.48 13.00 -6.01
CA SER A 74 1.90 14.41 -6.07
C SER A 74 2.49 14.89 -4.73
N ALA A 75 3.58 15.65 -4.81
CA ALA A 75 4.28 16.19 -3.63
C ALA A 75 3.38 16.98 -2.68
N LYS A 76 2.35 17.67 -3.22
CA LYS A 76 1.36 18.41 -2.41
C LYS A 76 0.56 17.47 -1.50
N LEU A 77 0.12 16.33 -2.01
CA LEU A 77 -0.64 15.35 -1.24
C LEU A 77 0.25 14.62 -0.24
N ILE A 78 1.47 14.25 -0.65
CA ILE A 78 2.48 13.68 0.25
C ILE A 78 2.73 14.65 1.43
N ALA A 79 3.00 15.93 1.15
CA ALA A 79 3.26 16.90 2.21
C ALA A 79 2.07 17.09 3.18
N GLN A 80 0.84 16.85 2.72
CA GLN A 80 -0.37 17.04 3.49
C GLN A 80 -0.79 15.79 4.30
N PHE A 81 -0.62 14.59 3.73
CA PHE A 81 -1.20 13.36 4.26
C PHE A 81 -0.19 12.27 4.57
N TRP A 82 1.07 12.39 4.11
CA TRP A 82 2.07 11.38 4.42
C TRP A 82 2.35 11.36 5.92
N PRO A 83 2.22 10.19 6.58
CA PRO A 83 2.54 10.05 7.99
C PRO A 83 3.99 10.47 8.22
N LYS A 84 4.17 11.52 9.02
CA LYS A 84 5.49 11.84 9.56
C LYS A 84 5.75 10.83 10.65
N THR A 85 6.61 9.85 10.38
CA THR A 85 7.03 8.82 11.35
C THR A 85 7.16 9.46 12.71
N THR A 86 6.23 9.12 13.62
CA THR A 86 6.44 9.41 15.03
C THR A 86 7.47 8.38 15.46
N ALA A 87 8.72 8.82 15.51
CA ALA A 87 9.83 8.05 16.03
C ALA A 87 9.61 7.69 17.50
#